data_AF-A0A1Q8AJA5-F1
#
_entry.id   AF-A0A1Q8AJA5-F1
#
_cell.length_a   1.000
_cell.length_b   1.000
_cell.length_c   1.000
_cell.angle_alpha   90.00
_cell.angle_beta   90.00
_cell.angle_gamma   90.00
#
_symmetry.space_group_name_H-M   'P 1'
#
loop_
_entity.id
_entity.type
_entity.pdbx_description
1 polymer ?
#
loop_
_entity_poly.entity_id
_entity_poly.type
_entity_poly.pdbx_seq_one_letter_code
_entity_poly.pdbx_strand_id
1 'polypeptide(L)'
;MYSDADASHRPSPGKWSKKEIIGHLLDSASNNHGRFVRAQLQDDLVFPGYDQAAWVRVQRYQERRWVDLVRAWHAYNHQIANIMEAADQDALERPRARHNLHELAWKEVPQSEPATLDYFMRDYVGHLKHHLAQALP
;
A
#
# COMPACT_ATOMS: atom_id res chain seq x y z
N MET A 1 -4.75 -12.94 19.30
CA MET A 1 -3.93 -13.02 18.07
C MET A 1 -4.38 -14.26 17.31
N TYR A 2 -4.72 -14.15 16.03
CA TYR A 2 -5.15 -15.30 15.22
C TYR A 2 -4.06 -16.36 15.12
N SER A 3 -4.44 -17.65 15.05
CA SER A 3 -3.51 -18.72 14.74
C SER A 3 -3.13 -18.73 13.25
N ASP A 4 -2.09 -19.48 12.89
CA ASP A 4 -1.76 -19.71 11.49
C ASP A 4 -2.90 -20.34 10.69
N ALA A 5 -3.65 -21.27 11.30
CA ALA A 5 -4.81 -21.90 10.66
C ALA A 5 -5.93 -20.88 10.41
N ASP A 6 -6.27 -20.05 11.40
CA ASP A 6 -7.29 -19.01 11.27
C ASP A 6 -6.93 -17.96 10.21
N ALA A 7 -5.64 -17.61 10.14
CA ALA A 7 -5.13 -16.62 9.20
C ALA A 7 -5.03 -17.16 7.77
N SER A 8 -4.87 -18.49 7.63
CA SER A 8 -4.85 -19.18 6.34
C SER A 8 -6.24 -19.48 5.77
N HIS A 9 -7.32 -19.35 6.55
CA HIS A 9 -8.67 -19.59 6.05
C HIS A 9 -9.07 -18.56 4.98
N ARG A 10 -9.56 -19.05 3.83
CA ARG A 10 -10.16 -18.23 2.76
C ARG A 10 -11.69 -18.29 2.89
N PRO A 11 -12.39 -17.14 2.92
CA PRO A 11 -13.82 -17.12 3.18
C PRO A 11 -14.65 -17.70 2.02
N SER A 12 -14.15 -17.63 0.78
CA SER A 12 -14.77 -18.25 -0.39
C SER A 12 -13.76 -18.42 -1.53
N PRO A 13 -14.08 -19.22 -2.58
CA PRO A 13 -13.21 -19.36 -3.75
C PRO A 13 -12.89 -17.99 -4.39
N GLY A 14 -11.60 -17.75 -4.65
CA GLY A 14 -11.13 -16.50 -5.24
C GLY A 14 -10.99 -15.32 -4.27
N LYS A 15 -11.33 -15.48 -2.98
CA LYS A 15 -11.06 -14.46 -1.95
C LYS A 15 -9.76 -14.75 -1.22
N TRP A 16 -9.03 -13.68 -0.89
CA TRP A 16 -7.79 -13.77 -0.13
C TRP A 16 -8.05 -14.17 1.33
N SER A 17 -7.11 -14.94 1.88
CA SER A 17 -7.01 -15.19 3.32
C SER A 17 -6.50 -13.95 4.06
N LYS A 18 -6.51 -13.98 5.41
CA LYS A 18 -5.90 -12.88 6.19
C LYS A 18 -4.40 -12.75 5.89
N LYS A 19 -3.70 -13.88 5.70
CA LYS A 19 -2.29 -13.88 5.29
C LYS A 19 -2.07 -13.19 3.96
N GLU A 20 -2.92 -13.47 2.99
CA GLU A 20 -2.85 -12.86 1.66
C GLU A 20 -3.22 -11.38 1.70
N ILE A 21 -4.18 -10.95 2.53
CA ILE A 21 -4.52 -9.53 2.72
C ILE A 21 -3.37 -8.76 3.40
N ILE A 22 -2.78 -9.28 4.49
CA ILE A 22 -1.62 -8.63 5.13
C ILE A 22 -0.41 -8.63 4.21
N GLY A 23 -0.20 -9.71 3.45
CA GLY A 23 0.80 -9.78 2.41
C GLY A 23 0.61 -8.71 1.33
N HIS A 24 -0.61 -8.57 0.81
CA HIS A 24 -0.96 -7.50 -0.12
C HIS A 24 -0.68 -6.11 0.46
N LEU A 25 -0.98 -5.88 1.75
CA LEU A 25 -0.66 -4.62 2.41
C LEU A 25 0.85 -4.41 2.59
N LEU A 26 1.65 -5.47 2.76
CA LEU A 26 3.11 -5.39 2.74
C LEU A 26 3.64 -5.04 1.34
N ASP A 27 3.09 -5.65 0.28
CA ASP A 27 3.42 -5.29 -1.11
C ASP A 27 3.06 -3.83 -1.42
N SER A 28 1.88 -3.38 -0.98
CA SER A 28 1.43 -1.99 -1.11
C SER A 28 2.38 -1.03 -0.39
N ALA A 29 2.81 -1.38 0.83
CA ALA A 29 3.79 -0.59 1.58
C ALA A 29 5.14 -0.54 0.83
N SER A 30 5.63 -1.67 0.30
CA SER A 30 6.86 -1.74 -0.49
C SER A 30 6.84 -0.85 -1.73
N ASN A 31 5.73 -0.86 -2.47
CA ASN A 31 5.58 0.00 -3.64
C ASN A 31 5.50 1.48 -3.25
N ASN A 32 4.68 1.81 -2.25
CA ASN A 32 4.47 3.19 -1.84
C ASN A 32 5.69 3.81 -1.15
N HIS A 33 6.54 3.01 -0.50
CA HIS A 33 7.83 3.48 0.00
C HIS A 33 8.67 4.11 -1.11
N GLY A 34 8.93 3.37 -2.19
CA GLY A 34 9.70 3.89 -3.31
C GLY A 34 9.03 5.08 -3.99
N ARG A 35 7.70 5.08 -4.08
CA ARG A 35 6.93 6.20 -4.66
C ARG A 35 7.05 7.47 -3.81
N PHE A 36 6.89 7.38 -2.50
CA PHE A 36 6.95 8.54 -1.60
C PHE A 36 8.35 9.14 -1.51
N VAL A 37 9.41 8.33 -1.55
CA VAL A 37 10.79 8.84 -1.61
C VAL A 37 11.00 9.57 -2.94
N ARG A 38 10.68 8.94 -4.08
CA ARG A 38 10.88 9.55 -5.40
C ARG A 38 10.04 10.80 -5.61
N ALA A 39 8.80 10.82 -5.12
CA ALA A 39 7.91 11.97 -5.20
C ALA A 39 8.51 13.21 -4.55
N GLN A 40 9.41 13.09 -3.59
CA GLN A 40 10.11 14.23 -2.98
C GLN A 40 11.32 14.69 -3.81
N LEU A 41 11.79 13.87 -4.75
CA LEU A 41 13.02 14.09 -5.52
C LEU A 41 12.75 14.36 -7.01
N GLN A 42 11.49 14.31 -7.45
CA GLN A 42 11.10 14.48 -8.85
C GLN A 42 9.89 15.41 -8.98
N ASP A 43 9.63 15.90 -10.20
CA ASP A 43 8.61 16.90 -10.48
C ASP A 43 7.21 16.35 -10.79
N ASP A 44 7.11 15.05 -11.05
CA ASP A 44 5.85 14.39 -11.39
C ASP A 44 5.44 13.33 -10.34
N LEU A 45 4.22 12.81 -10.47
CA LEU A 45 3.73 11.65 -9.71
C LEU A 45 3.45 10.49 -10.67
N VAL A 46 4.44 10.17 -11.53
CA VAL A 46 4.37 9.04 -12.45
C VAL A 46 5.21 7.89 -11.91
N PHE A 47 4.56 6.75 -11.70
CA PHE A 47 5.20 5.56 -11.12
C PHE A 47 4.81 4.29 -11.87
N PRO A 48 5.62 3.22 -11.80
CA PRO A 48 5.20 1.91 -12.28
C PRO A 48 4.01 1.39 -11.45
N GLY A 49 3.02 0.85 -12.15
CA GLY A 49 1.96 0.03 -11.57
C GLY A 49 2.46 -1.38 -11.22
N TYR A 50 1.61 -2.16 -10.57
CA TYR A 50 1.88 -3.56 -10.26
C TYR A 50 0.60 -4.38 -10.22
N ASP A 51 0.69 -5.65 -10.63
CA ASP A 51 -0.42 -6.61 -10.53
C ASP A 51 -0.47 -7.18 -9.11
N GLN A 52 -1.47 -6.74 -8.35
CA GLN A 52 -1.64 -7.10 -6.94
C GLN A 52 -1.79 -8.62 -6.75
N ALA A 53 -2.57 -9.29 -7.60
CA ALA A 53 -2.81 -10.73 -7.48
C ALA A 53 -1.57 -11.53 -7.88
N ALA A 54 -0.83 -11.08 -8.89
CA ALA A 54 0.43 -11.71 -9.27
C ALA A 54 1.49 -11.57 -8.17
N TRP A 55 1.59 -10.41 -7.51
CA TRP A 55 2.52 -10.20 -6.40
C TRP A 55 2.21 -11.09 -5.20
N VAL A 56 0.95 -11.11 -4.74
CA VAL A 56 0.50 -12.00 -3.66
C VAL A 56 0.83 -13.47 -3.97
N ARG A 57 0.60 -13.90 -5.23
CA ARG A 57 0.91 -15.25 -5.70
C ARG A 57 2.40 -15.55 -5.65
N VAL A 58 3.25 -14.67 -6.22
CA VAL A 58 4.71 -14.88 -6.30
C VAL A 58 5.34 -14.90 -4.91
N GLN A 59 4.86 -14.07 -3.98
CA GLN A 59 5.35 -13.99 -2.60
C GLN A 59 4.93 -15.20 -1.73
N ARG A 60 3.93 -15.98 -2.17
CA ARG A 60 3.43 -17.19 -1.49
C ARG A 60 3.02 -16.93 -0.03
N TYR A 61 2.36 -15.80 0.24
CA TYR A 61 2.01 -15.38 1.60
C TYR A 61 1.20 -16.40 2.39
N GLN A 62 0.38 -17.19 1.71
CA GLN A 62 -0.42 -18.25 2.32
C GLN A 62 0.41 -19.26 3.13
N GLU A 63 1.67 -19.48 2.74
CA GLU A 63 2.58 -20.45 3.35
C GLU A 63 3.44 -19.84 4.47
N ARG A 64 3.45 -18.52 4.61
CA ARG A 64 4.23 -17.83 5.62
C ARG A 64 3.57 -17.93 6.99
N ARG A 65 4.39 -17.94 8.05
CA ARG A 65 3.88 -17.85 9.43
C ARG A 65 3.18 -16.52 9.64
N TRP A 66 2.00 -16.56 10.23
CA TRP A 66 1.17 -15.36 10.46
C TRP A 66 1.93 -14.28 11.24
N VAL A 67 2.62 -14.65 12.32
CA VAL A 67 3.37 -13.70 13.15
C VAL A 67 4.49 -12.98 12.38
N ASP A 68 5.15 -13.67 11.45
CA ASP A 68 6.23 -13.06 10.67
C ASP A 68 5.69 -12.07 9.63
N LEU A 69 4.52 -12.35 9.05
CA LEU A 69 3.84 -11.43 8.14
C LEU A 69 3.43 -10.15 8.86
N VAL A 70 2.78 -10.28 10.03
CA VAL A 70 2.36 -9.13 10.83
C VAL A 70 3.57 -8.29 11.26
N ARG A 71 4.66 -8.92 11.69
CA ARG A 71 5.91 -8.21 12.05
C ARG A 71 6.52 -7.47 10.88
N ALA A 72 6.61 -8.10 9.71
CA ALA A 72 7.15 -7.48 8.50
C ALA A 72 6.27 -6.29 8.06
N TRP A 73 4.95 -6.49 7.99
CA TRP A 73 3.99 -5.45 7.67
C TRP A 73 4.07 -4.26 8.63
N HIS A 74 4.15 -4.53 9.95
CA HIS A 74 4.26 -3.50 10.97
C HIS A 74 5.56 -2.70 10.83
N ALA A 75 6.71 -3.38 10.75
CA ALA A 75 8.00 -2.71 10.63
C ALA A 75 8.09 -1.85 9.37
N TYR A 76 7.55 -2.35 8.25
CA TYR A 76 7.55 -1.62 6.98
C TYR A 76 6.63 -0.40 7.02
N ASN A 77 5.45 -0.51 7.65
CA ASN A 77 4.57 0.64 7.83
C ASN A 77 5.13 1.68 8.79
N HIS A 78 5.90 1.28 9.79
CA HIS A 78 6.63 2.24 10.62
C HIS A 78 7.68 3.01 9.80
N GLN A 79 8.36 2.33 8.88
CA GLN A 79 9.27 3.01 7.95
C GLN A 79 8.53 3.99 7.03
N ILE A 80 7.34 3.61 6.52
CA ILE A 80 6.48 4.52 5.75
C ILE A 80 6.09 5.74 6.58
N ALA A 81 5.64 5.55 7.83
CA ALA A 81 5.24 6.64 8.71
C ALA A 81 6.38 7.63 8.94
N ASN A 82 7.60 7.15 9.19
CA ASN A 82 8.78 8.00 9.33
C ASN A 82 9.04 8.85 8.07
N ILE A 83 8.85 8.29 6.88
CA ILE A 83 9.03 9.02 5.61
C ILE A 83 7.93 10.05 5.39
N MET A 84 6.69 9.72 5.76
CA MET A 84 5.57 10.67 5.70
C MET A 84 5.78 11.84 6.66
N GLU A 85 6.25 11.57 7.88
CA GLU A 85 6.53 12.59 8.89
C GLU A 85 7.71 13.49 8.50
N ALA A 86 8.74 12.94 7.88
CA ALA A 86 9.91 13.68 7.44
C ALA A 86 9.76 14.34 6.06
N ALA A 87 8.59 14.24 5.42
CA ALA A 87 8.42 14.72 4.06
C ALA A 87 8.49 16.25 3.98
N ASP A 88 9.20 16.74 2.96
CA ASP A 88 9.32 18.17 2.69
C ASP A 88 7.96 18.81 2.39
N GLN A 89 7.67 19.97 3.00
CA GLN A 89 6.36 20.62 2.90
C GLN A 89 6.04 21.06 1.46
N ASP A 90 7.03 21.61 0.74
CA ASP A 90 6.84 22.03 -0.64
C ASP A 90 6.58 20.80 -1.53
N ALA A 91 7.29 19.69 -1.29
CA ALA A 91 7.03 18.45 -2.00
C ALA A 91 5.63 17.88 -1.72
N LEU A 92 5.14 17.97 -0.48
CA LEU A 92 3.81 17.51 -0.07
C LEU A 92 2.69 18.27 -0.77
N GLU A 93 2.76 19.60 -0.76
CA GLU A 93 1.66 20.48 -1.19
C GLU A 93 1.70 20.86 -2.66
N ARG A 94 2.87 20.82 -3.31
CA ARG A 94 3.02 21.22 -4.71
C ARG A 94 2.08 20.42 -5.63
N PRO A 95 1.12 21.07 -6.31
CA PRO A 95 0.26 20.42 -7.29
C PRO A 95 1.09 19.98 -8.51
N ARG A 96 0.86 18.76 -8.99
CA ARG A 96 1.57 18.19 -10.14
C ARG A 96 0.58 17.75 -11.19
N ALA A 97 0.60 18.43 -12.33
CA ALA A 97 -0.28 18.13 -13.46
C ALA A 97 0.08 16.80 -14.14
N ARG A 98 1.35 16.37 -14.08
CA ARG A 98 1.78 15.09 -14.64
C ARG A 98 1.77 14.01 -13.55
N HIS A 99 0.82 13.10 -13.63
CA HIS A 99 0.66 11.96 -12.72
C HIS A 99 -0.10 10.82 -13.38
N ASN A 100 0.00 9.60 -12.83
CA ASN A 100 -0.82 8.45 -13.22
C ASN A 100 -1.68 7.91 -12.06
N LEU A 101 -2.12 8.79 -11.15
CA LEU A 101 -2.93 8.39 -10.00
C LEU A 101 -4.36 7.92 -10.36
N HIS A 102 -4.85 8.17 -11.58
CA HIS A 102 -6.07 7.54 -12.09
C HIS A 102 -5.92 6.02 -12.26
N GLU A 103 -4.68 5.50 -12.31
CA GLU A 103 -4.40 4.05 -12.40
C GLU A 103 -3.91 3.47 -11.07
N LEU A 104 -3.26 4.30 -10.24
CA LEU A 104 -2.46 3.83 -9.10
C LEU A 104 -3.06 4.11 -7.73
N ALA A 105 -3.84 5.18 -7.59
CA ALA A 105 -4.42 5.54 -6.30
C ALA A 105 -5.64 4.66 -6.01
N TRP A 106 -5.88 4.38 -4.73
CA TRP A 106 -7.03 3.60 -4.30
C TRP A 106 -8.33 4.37 -4.55
N LYS A 107 -8.33 5.67 -4.24
CA LYS A 107 -9.27 6.62 -4.80
C LYS A 107 -8.61 7.31 -5.98
N GLU A 108 -9.19 7.14 -7.16
CA GLU A 108 -8.61 7.67 -8.39
C GLU A 108 -8.66 9.21 -8.40
N VAL A 109 -7.61 9.81 -8.95
CA VAL A 109 -7.58 11.25 -9.29
C VAL A 109 -7.67 11.35 -10.81
N PRO A 110 -8.66 12.07 -11.38
CA PRO A 110 -8.76 12.25 -12.82
C PRO A 110 -7.46 12.76 -13.42
N GLN A 111 -7.05 12.24 -14.57
CA GLN A 111 -5.81 12.67 -15.26
C GLN A 111 -5.81 14.18 -15.60
N SER A 112 -6.99 14.79 -15.72
CA SER A 112 -7.16 16.21 -16.02
C SER A 112 -6.97 17.13 -14.81
N GLU A 113 -6.88 16.59 -13.59
CA GLU A 113 -6.79 17.35 -12.35
C GLU A 113 -5.42 17.16 -11.69
N PRO A 114 -4.75 18.23 -11.24
CA PRO A 114 -3.45 18.08 -10.59
C PRO A 114 -3.56 17.30 -9.27
N ALA A 115 -2.55 16.50 -8.97
CA ALA A 115 -2.47 15.73 -7.72
C ALA A 115 -1.31 16.21 -6.84
N THR A 116 -1.40 15.94 -5.53
CA THR A 116 -0.36 16.23 -4.55
C THR A 116 0.17 14.95 -3.91
N LEU A 117 1.38 15.02 -3.35
CA LEU A 117 1.93 13.90 -2.58
C LEU A 117 1.17 13.70 -1.27
N ASP A 118 0.71 14.78 -0.61
CA ASP A 118 -0.15 14.69 0.58
C ASP A 118 -1.42 13.87 0.31
N TYR A 119 -2.11 14.13 -0.82
CA TYR A 119 -3.25 13.32 -1.23
C TYR A 119 -2.88 11.84 -1.32
N PHE A 120 -1.79 11.52 -2.02
CA PHE A 120 -1.42 10.14 -2.29
C PHE A 120 -1.00 9.40 -1.01
N MET A 121 -0.34 10.08 -0.07
CA MET A 121 -0.03 9.53 1.26
C MET A 121 -1.29 9.27 2.09
N ARG A 122 -2.27 10.20 2.09
CA ARG A 122 -3.56 9.99 2.78
C ARG A 122 -4.38 8.87 2.17
N ASP A 123 -4.38 8.77 0.84
CA ASP A 123 -5.02 7.70 0.09
C ASP A 123 -4.46 6.33 0.49
N TYR A 124 -3.13 6.19 0.60
CA TYR A 124 -2.48 4.98 1.11
C TYR A 124 -2.97 4.60 2.52
N VAL A 125 -3.08 5.57 3.44
CA VAL A 125 -3.58 5.31 4.80
C VAL A 125 -5.05 4.86 4.77
N GLY A 126 -5.86 5.45 3.89
CA GLY A 126 -7.25 5.03 3.67
C GLY A 126 -7.34 3.58 3.16
N HIS A 127 -6.55 3.25 2.15
CA HIS A 127 -6.44 1.90 1.58
C HIS A 127 -6.00 0.87 2.63
N LEU A 128 -4.97 1.20 3.42
CA LEU A 128 -4.50 0.38 4.53
C LEU A 128 -5.64 0.07 5.51
N LYS A 129 -6.36 1.09 5.99
CA LYS A 129 -7.47 0.94 6.93
C LYS A 129 -8.60 0.10 6.36
N HIS A 130 -8.93 0.29 5.09
CA HIS A 130 -9.98 -0.47 4.40
C HIS A 130 -9.67 -1.98 4.40
N HIS A 131 -8.47 -2.37 3.99
CA HIS A 131 -8.09 -3.79 3.94
C HIS A 131 -7.84 -4.38 5.33
N LEU A 132 -7.35 -3.60 6.29
CA LEU A 132 -7.25 -4.07 7.68
C LEU A 132 -8.62 -4.46 8.25
N ALA A 133 -9.66 -3.68 7.98
CA ALA A 133 -11.03 -4.02 8.39
C ALA A 133 -11.55 -5.31 7.73
N GLN A 134 -11.03 -5.69 6.55
CA GLN A 134 -11.35 -6.97 5.91
C GLN A 134 -10.60 -8.14 6.57
N ALA A 135 -9.36 -7.94 7.02
CA ALA A 135 -8.53 -8.99 7.60
C ALA A 135 -8.81 -9.21 9.10
N LEU A 136 -9.16 -8.15 9.83
CA LEU A 136 -9.29 -8.10 11.29
C LEU A 136 -10.63 -7.44 11.68
N PRO A 137 -11.78 -8.07 11.38
CA PRO A 137 -13.08 -7.56 11.81
C PRO A 137 -13.24 -7.58 13.34
#